data_AF-A0A0S3RYK4-F1
#
_entry.id   AF-A0A0S3RYK4-F1
#
_cell.length_a   1.000
_cell.length_b   1.000
_cell.length_c   1.000
_cell.angle_alpha   90.00
_cell.angle_beta   90.00
_cell.angle_gamma   90.00
#
_symmetry.space_group_name_H-M   'P 1'
#
loop_
_entity.id
_entity.type
_entity.pdbx_description
1 polymer ?
#
loop_
_entity_poly.entity_id
_entity_poly.type
_entity_poly.pdbx_seq_one_letter_code
_entity_poly.pdbx_strand_id
1 'polypeptide(L)'
;LGNQNQIGCKSFSYEFVPAEDQRSEKSFYFPFLSETLDIDENNLYPLVHLSTDGNLFIFSNNRSVLLNPISHKIVRTFPVLLGGSRNYPASGMSALLPINLDDPNPKAEVMVCGGNVPDAFHVVKTTKVFLPAL
;
A
#
# COMPACT_ATOMS: atom_id res chain seq x y z
N LEU A 1 -3.29 -22.61 -4.42
CA LEU A 1 -3.37 -22.30 -2.97
C LEU A 1 -2.35 -21.21 -2.71
N GLY A 2 -2.82 -19.98 -2.45
CA GLY A 2 -2.04 -18.75 -2.62
C GLY A 2 -0.93 -18.58 -1.58
N ASN A 3 0.29 -18.35 -2.06
CA ASN A 3 1.42 -17.99 -1.21
C ASN A 3 1.50 -16.46 -1.11
N GLN A 4 1.39 -15.98 0.14
CA GLN A 4 1.29 -14.59 0.52
C GLN A 4 2.64 -13.85 0.47
N ASN A 5 2.56 -12.56 0.16
CA ASN A 5 3.62 -11.56 0.15
C ASN A 5 4.46 -11.57 1.43
N GLN A 6 5.80 -11.65 1.32
CA GLN A 6 6.69 -11.33 2.45
C GLN A 6 7.00 -9.82 2.52
N ILE A 7 5.97 -9.04 2.87
CA ILE A 7 6.15 -7.69 3.41
C ILE A 7 6.11 -7.85 4.93
N GLY A 8 7.23 -8.29 5.51
CA GLY A 8 7.40 -8.47 6.95
C GLY A 8 7.89 -7.19 7.64
N CYS A 9 7.70 -7.09 8.96
CA CYS A 9 8.29 -6.06 9.82
C CYS A 9 9.78 -5.87 9.48
N LYS A 10 10.16 -4.64 9.04
CA LYS A 10 11.50 -4.24 8.59
C LYS A 10 11.99 -4.84 7.24
N SER A 11 11.08 -5.35 6.41
CA SER A 11 11.36 -5.61 4.99
C SER A 11 11.00 -4.39 4.17
N PHE A 12 12.01 -3.74 3.57
CA PHE A 12 11.85 -2.54 2.75
C PHE A 12 12.10 -2.82 1.27
N SER A 13 11.81 -4.03 0.82
CA SER A 13 11.95 -4.45 -0.58
C SER A 13 10.70 -5.14 -1.07
N TYR A 14 10.54 -5.19 -2.40
CA TYR A 14 9.54 -6.02 -3.06
C TYR A 14 10.22 -6.90 -4.11
N GLU A 15 9.53 -7.96 -4.53
CA GLU A 15 9.93 -8.83 -5.62
C GLU A 15 8.70 -9.22 -6.44
N PHE A 16 8.93 -9.65 -7.68
CA PHE A 16 7.88 -10.24 -8.52
C PHE A 16 8.00 -11.75 -8.46
N VAL A 17 6.93 -12.42 -8.02
CA VAL A 17 6.87 -13.88 -7.97
C VAL A 17 6.61 -14.41 -9.38
N PRO A 18 7.52 -15.19 -9.97
CA PRO A 18 7.36 -15.69 -11.32
C PRO A 18 6.47 -16.95 -11.33
N ALA A 19 6.25 -17.54 -12.52
CA ALA A 19 5.54 -18.80 -12.67
C ALA A 19 6.23 -19.96 -11.92
N GLU A 20 5.49 -21.04 -11.59
CA GLU A 20 5.94 -22.14 -10.71
C GLU A 20 7.22 -22.88 -11.16
N ASP A 21 7.69 -22.65 -12.39
CA ASP A 21 8.89 -23.24 -13.00
C ASP A 21 10.03 -22.23 -13.24
N GLN A 22 9.82 -20.96 -12.90
CA GLN A 22 10.78 -19.89 -13.09
C GLN A 22 11.41 -19.47 -11.76
N ARG A 23 12.70 -19.11 -11.78
CA ARG A 23 13.37 -18.59 -10.58
C ARG A 23 12.95 -17.15 -10.33
N SER A 24 12.66 -16.83 -9.05
CA SER A 24 12.33 -15.46 -8.63
C SER A 24 13.42 -14.49 -9.07
N GLU A 25 12.99 -13.32 -9.56
CA GLU A 25 13.90 -12.22 -9.84
C GLU A 25 14.54 -11.70 -8.54
N LYS A 26 15.52 -10.80 -8.73
CA LYS A 26 16.18 -10.07 -7.65
C LYS A 26 15.15 -9.24 -6.86
N SER A 27 15.34 -9.12 -5.54
CA SER A 27 14.58 -8.17 -4.73
C SER A 27 14.99 -6.72 -4.99
N PHE A 28 14.00 -5.83 -5.02
CA PHE A 28 14.18 -4.40 -5.26
C PHE A 28 14.00 -3.62 -3.97
N TYR A 29 15.04 -2.89 -3.55
CA TYR A 29 14.93 -1.97 -2.43
C TYR A 29 13.95 -0.85 -2.76
N PHE A 30 13.03 -0.58 -1.84
CA PHE A 30 11.94 0.35 -2.02
C PHE A 30 11.85 1.31 -0.82
N PRO A 31 12.56 2.44 -0.87
CA PRO A 31 12.65 3.40 0.24
C PRO A 31 11.30 3.87 0.77
N PHE A 32 10.29 3.95 -0.10
CA PHE A 32 8.92 4.35 0.26
C PHE A 32 8.34 3.53 1.43
N LEU A 33 8.68 2.24 1.55
CA LEU A 33 8.22 1.43 2.68
C LEU A 33 8.87 1.86 4.00
N SER A 34 10.15 2.23 3.98
CA SER A 34 10.82 2.78 5.17
C SER A 34 10.34 4.18 5.53
N GLU A 35 10.03 5.01 4.53
CA GLU A 35 9.52 6.37 4.76
C GLU A 35 8.08 6.43 5.27
N THR A 36 7.33 5.32 5.16
CA THR A 36 5.95 5.23 5.63
C THR A 36 5.83 4.49 6.97
N LEU A 37 6.94 3.95 7.47
CA LEU A 37 7.03 3.33 8.79
C LEU A 37 6.85 4.38 9.89
N ASP A 38 6.00 4.06 10.86
CA ASP A 38 5.89 4.80 12.12
C ASP A 38 6.08 3.86 13.32
N ILE A 39 5.91 4.40 14.53
CA ILE A 39 6.14 3.67 15.78
C ILE A 39 5.19 2.48 15.97
N ASP A 40 3.99 2.54 15.38
CA ASP A 40 2.95 1.52 15.48
C ASP A 40 2.90 0.61 14.23
N GLU A 41 3.89 0.75 13.34
CA GLU A 41 4.04 -0.02 12.11
C GLU A 41 2.81 0.04 11.19
N ASN A 42 2.19 1.21 11.09
CA ASN A 42 0.99 1.45 10.27
C ASN A 42 1.24 1.39 8.75
N ASN A 43 2.34 0.81 8.29
CA ASN A 43 2.69 0.62 6.88
C ASN A 43 2.65 -0.85 6.44
N LEU A 44 2.26 -1.77 7.34
CA LEU A 44 2.18 -3.19 7.04
C LEU A 44 1.02 -3.51 6.10
N TYR A 45 1.27 -4.41 5.15
CA TYR A 45 0.35 -4.77 4.06
C TYR A 45 -0.11 -3.56 3.21
N PRO A 46 0.81 -2.94 2.44
CA PRO A 46 0.48 -1.88 1.48
C PRO A 46 -0.67 -2.28 0.53
N LEU A 47 -1.50 -1.30 0.18
CA LEU A 47 -2.58 -1.49 -0.79
C LEU A 47 -2.00 -1.27 -2.20
N VAL A 48 -2.19 -2.24 -3.09
CA VAL A 48 -1.60 -2.21 -4.44
C VAL A 48 -2.69 -2.39 -5.49
N HIS A 49 -2.73 -1.48 -6.47
CA HIS A 49 -3.63 -1.53 -7.63
C HIS A 49 -2.84 -1.33 -8.92
N LEU A 50 -3.23 -2.02 -9.99
CA LEU A 50 -2.66 -1.82 -11.32
C LEU A 50 -3.35 -0.62 -11.99
N SER A 51 -2.58 0.35 -12.47
CA SER A 51 -3.04 1.49 -13.25
C SER A 51 -3.20 1.11 -14.73
N THR A 52 -4.01 1.87 -15.46
CA THR A 52 -4.31 1.62 -16.90
C THR A 52 -3.09 1.75 -17.81
N ASP A 53 -2.04 2.43 -17.36
CA ASP A 53 -0.76 2.60 -18.03
C ASP A 53 0.29 1.54 -17.65
N GLY A 54 -0.11 0.51 -16.88
CA GLY A 54 0.77 -0.59 -16.44
C GLY A 54 1.65 -0.25 -15.24
N ASN A 55 1.55 0.96 -14.68
CA ASN A 55 2.21 1.30 -13.43
C ASN A 55 1.43 0.78 -12.21
N LEU A 56 2.11 0.62 -11.07
CA LEU A 56 1.51 0.15 -9.82
C LEU A 56 1.23 1.33 -8.91
N PHE A 57 -0.04 1.55 -8.56
CA PHE A 57 -0.41 2.42 -7.46
C PHE A 57 -0.16 1.69 -6.15
N ILE A 58 0.67 2.26 -5.28
CA ILE A 58 1.02 1.68 -3.97
C ILE A 58 0.67 2.70 -2.90
N PHE A 59 -0.18 2.32 -1.96
CA PHE A 59 -0.56 3.11 -0.80
C PHE A 59 -0.05 2.43 0.48
N SER A 60 0.62 3.20 1.33
CA SER A 60 1.23 2.74 2.58
C SER A 60 1.09 3.81 3.67
N ASN A 61 0.53 3.41 4.81
CA ASN A 61 0.15 4.26 5.95
C ASN A 61 -0.87 5.35 5.58
N ASN A 62 -0.38 6.49 5.11
CA ASN A 62 -1.16 7.65 4.69
C ASN A 62 -0.62 8.30 3.40
N ARG A 63 0.35 7.66 2.74
CA ARG A 63 1.00 8.15 1.52
C ARG A 63 0.78 7.17 0.39
N SER A 64 0.90 7.65 -0.84
CA SER A 64 0.92 6.80 -2.02
C SER A 64 1.84 7.28 -3.12
N VAL A 65 2.28 6.33 -3.94
CA VAL A 65 3.14 6.54 -5.10
C VAL A 65 2.65 5.71 -6.29
N LEU A 66 3.03 6.12 -7.50
CA LEU A 66 2.90 5.34 -8.72
C LEU A 66 4.29 4.84 -9.09
N LEU A 67 4.48 3.52 -9.05
CA LEU A 67 5.73 2.83 -9.34
C LEU A 67 5.67 2.24 -10.75
N ASN A 68 6.68 2.47 -11.57
CA ASN A 68 6.83 1.76 -12.83
C ASN A 68 7.52 0.40 -12.58
N PRO A 69 6.86 -0.74 -12.85
CA PRO A 69 7.39 -2.06 -12.48
C PRO A 69 8.57 -2.52 -13.35
N ILE A 70 8.77 -1.91 -14.53
CA ILE A 70 9.86 -2.26 -15.45
C ILE A 70 11.16 -1.51 -15.10
N SER A 71 11.04 -0.23 -14.77
CA SER A 71 12.20 0.62 -14.42
C SER A 71 12.47 0.69 -12.92
N HIS A 72 11.54 0.19 -12.08
CA HIS A 72 11.56 0.24 -10.63
C HIS A 72 11.62 1.67 -10.05
N LYS A 73 11.14 2.65 -10.82
CA LYS A 73 11.14 4.07 -10.43
C LYS A 73 9.76 4.54 -10.04
N ILE A 74 9.70 5.36 -8.99
CA ILE A 74 8.51 6.14 -8.68
C ILE A 74 8.36 7.20 -9.78
N VAL A 75 7.28 7.12 -10.55
CA VAL A 75 6.96 8.07 -11.63
C VAL A 75 6.01 9.18 -11.16
N ARG A 76 5.33 8.98 -10.03
CA ARG A 76 4.46 9.99 -9.40
C ARG A 76 4.36 9.76 -7.90
N THR A 77 4.35 10.85 -7.13
CA THR A 77 3.99 10.85 -5.71
C THR A 77 2.65 11.57 -5.57
N PHE A 78 1.73 11.01 -4.79
CA PHE A 78 0.43 11.61 -4.54
C PHE A 78 0.43 12.42 -3.23
N PRO A 79 -0.52 13.35 -3.05
CA PRO A 79 -0.68 14.07 -1.78
C PRO A 79 -0.89 13.11 -0.61
N VAL A 80 -0.47 13.53 0.58
CA VAL A 80 -0.72 12.80 1.83
C VAL A 80 -2.23 12.75 2.07
N LEU A 81 -2.77 11.56 2.35
CA LEU A 81 -4.15 11.39 2.76
C LEU A 81 -4.27 11.77 4.24
N LEU A 82 -4.90 12.90 4.51
CA LEU A 82 -5.12 13.37 5.88
C LEU A 82 -6.16 12.50 6.61
N GLY A 83 -6.12 12.55 7.94
CA GLY A 83 -7.13 11.94 8.81
C GLY A 83 -6.62 10.74 9.61
N GLY A 84 -5.56 10.05 9.19
CA GLY A 84 -4.93 9.00 9.98
C GLY A 84 -4.29 7.91 9.13
N SER A 85 -4.09 6.74 9.74
CA SER A 85 -3.48 5.57 9.12
C SER A 85 -4.53 4.68 8.47
N ARG A 86 -4.18 4.01 7.36
CA ARG A 86 -5.09 3.11 6.63
C ARG A 86 -4.60 1.67 6.52
N ASN A 87 -3.30 1.42 6.65
CA ASN A 87 -2.79 0.07 6.59
C ASN A 87 -2.80 -0.59 7.97
N TYR A 88 -2.51 -1.88 8.04
CA TYR A 88 -2.46 -2.59 9.32
C TYR A 88 -1.45 -1.91 10.26
N PRO A 89 -1.77 -1.76 11.56
CA PRO A 89 -2.94 -2.29 12.29
C PRO A 89 -4.24 -1.47 12.17
N ALA A 90 -4.22 -0.27 11.59
CA ALA A 90 -5.40 0.61 11.50
C ALA A 90 -6.56 0.03 10.64
N SER A 91 -6.27 -0.93 9.75
CA SER A 91 -7.27 -1.74 9.03
C SER A 91 -8.26 -0.97 8.14
N GLY A 92 -7.77 0.06 7.44
CA GLY A 92 -8.48 0.69 6.32
C GLY A 92 -8.42 -0.17 5.05
N MET A 93 -9.23 0.22 4.06
CA MET A 93 -9.41 -0.53 2.81
C MET A 93 -9.32 0.39 1.61
N SER A 94 -9.10 -0.20 0.43
CA SER A 94 -9.18 0.51 -0.83
C SER A 94 -9.92 -0.28 -1.89
N ALA A 95 -10.48 0.44 -2.85
CA ALA A 95 -11.12 -0.11 -4.03
C ALA A 95 -10.70 0.66 -5.28
N LEU A 96 -10.39 -0.07 -6.34
CA LEU A 96 -10.31 0.49 -7.69
C LEU A 96 -11.75 0.73 -8.17
N LEU A 97 -12.08 1.99 -8.46
CA LEU A 97 -13.37 2.37 -8.99
C LEU A 97 -13.51 1.89 -10.44
N PRO A 98 -14.76 1.74 -10.95
CA PRO A 98 -15.00 1.26 -12.31
C PRO A 98 -14.24 2.08 -13.35
N ILE A 99 -13.46 1.39 -14.18
CA ILE A 99 -12.73 2.00 -15.29
C ILE A 99 -13.69 2.13 -16.47
N ASN A 100 -13.83 3.35 -17.01
CA ASN A 100 -14.55 3.56 -18.26
C ASN A 100 -13.65 3.19 -19.45
N LEU A 101 -13.95 2.07 -20.10
CA LEU A 101 -13.19 1.59 -21.26
C LEU A 101 -13.60 2.26 -22.59
N ASP A 102 -14.70 3.02 -22.59
CA ASP A 102 -15.11 3.81 -23.77
C ASP A 102 -14.33 5.13 -23.88
N ASP A 103 -13.63 5.54 -22.81
CA ASP A 103 -12.73 6.69 -22.85
C ASP A 103 -11.47 6.32 -23.66
N PRO A 104 -11.05 7.11 -24.67
CA PRO A 104 -9.80 6.88 -25.39
C PRO A 104 -8.56 6.91 -24.48
N ASN A 105 -8.65 7.51 -23.29
CA ASN A 105 -7.62 7.53 -22.26
C ASN A 105 -8.21 7.08 -20.90
N PRO A 106 -8.45 5.77 -20.72
CA PRO A 106 -9.11 5.26 -19.53
C PRO A 106 -8.29 5.59 -18.28
N LYS A 107 -8.96 6.09 -17.24
CA LYS A 107 -8.35 6.49 -15.98
C LYS A 107 -8.65 5.47 -14.89
N ALA A 108 -7.63 5.13 -14.10
CA ALA A 108 -7.79 4.38 -12.86
C ALA A 108 -8.00 5.35 -11.69
N GLU A 109 -9.06 5.15 -10.92
CA GLU A 109 -9.34 5.91 -9.70
C GLU A 109 -9.40 4.95 -8.52
N VAL A 110 -8.64 5.24 -7.46
CA VAL A 110 -8.60 4.39 -6.26
C VAL A 110 -9.20 5.17 -5.08
N MET A 111 -10.25 4.62 -4.48
CA MET A 111 -10.82 5.11 -3.23
C MET A 111 -10.15 4.41 -2.05
N VAL A 112 -9.73 5.17 -1.05
CA VAL A 112 -9.18 4.64 0.22
C VAL A 112 -10.04 5.17 1.37
N CYS A 113 -10.52 4.28 2.24
CA CYS A 113 -11.42 4.64 3.34
C CYS A 113 -11.17 3.79 4.60
N GLY A 114 -11.76 4.22 5.72
CA GLY A 114 -11.59 3.57 7.01
C GLY A 114 -10.23 3.87 7.64
N GLY A 115 -9.76 2.95 8.48
CA GLY A 115 -8.56 3.15 9.27
C GLY A 115 -8.84 3.75 10.63
N ASN A 116 -7.80 4.30 11.26
CA ASN A 116 -7.88 4.91 12.59
C ASN A 116 -6.84 6.03 12.73
N VAL A 117 -6.89 6.77 13.84
CA VAL A 117 -5.80 7.68 14.21
C VAL A 117 -4.49 6.90 14.39
N PRO A 118 -3.32 7.49 14.10
CA PRO A 118 -2.06 6.73 14.01
C PRO A 118 -1.67 5.94 15.27
N ASP A 119 -2.01 6.47 16.46
CA ASP A 119 -1.67 5.91 17.76
C ASP A 119 -2.74 4.94 18.32
N ALA A 120 -3.80 4.64 17.57
CA ALA A 120 -4.91 3.82 18.04
C ALA A 120 -4.46 2.43 18.52
N PHE A 121 -3.47 1.83 17.84
CA PHE A 121 -2.90 0.55 18.25
C PHE A 121 -2.17 0.64 19.59
N HIS A 122 -1.41 1.72 19.80
CA HIS A 122 -0.76 1.98 21.08
C HIS A 122 -1.78 2.18 22.21
N VAL A 123 -2.83 2.96 21.96
CA VAL A 123 -3.90 3.25 22.93
C VAL A 123 -4.58 1.96 23.36
N VAL A 124 -4.98 1.08 22.44
CA VAL A 124 -5.63 -0.18 22.83
C VAL A 124 -4.67 -1.12 23.56
N LYS A 125 -3.39 -1.14 23.18
CA LYS A 125 -2.39 -2.00 23.83
C LYS A 125 -2.18 -1.61 25.31
N THR A 126 -2.13 -0.32 25.60
CA THR A 126 -1.84 0.25 26.92
C THR A 126 -3.08 0.41 27.80
N THR A 127 -4.18 0.91 27.25
CA THR A 127 -5.38 1.29 28.01
C THR A 127 -6.56 0.33 27.85
N LYS A 128 -6.53 -0.57 26.85
CA LYS A 128 -7.68 -1.42 26.44
C LYS A 128 -8.89 -0.63 25.90
N VAL A 129 -8.72 0.65 25.58
CA VAL A 129 -9.74 1.47 24.92
C VAL A 129 -9.60 1.37 23.41
N PHE A 130 -10.72 1.17 22.71
CA PHE A 130 -10.80 1.14 21.26
C PHE A 130 -11.27 2.49 20.75
N LEU A 131 -10.43 3.17 19.97
CA LEU A 131 -10.79 4.43 19.34
C LEU A 131 -11.70 4.19 18.12
N PRO A 132 -12.64 5.10 17.84
CA PRO A 132 -13.54 4.96 16.69
C PRO A 132 -12.76 4.95 15.37
N ALA A 133 -13.29 4.24 14.39
CA ALA A 133 -12.76 4.25 13.02
C ALA A 133 -13.01 5.61 12.33
N LEU A 134 -12.26 5.85 11.26
CA LEU A 134 -12.32 7.07 10.43
C LEU A 134 -13.28 6.96 9.25
#